data_AF-A0A6B3GRZ8-F1
#
_entry.id   AF-A0A6B3GRZ8-F1
#
_cell.length_a   1.000
_cell.length_b   1.000
_cell.length_c   1.000
_cell.angle_alpha   90.00
_cell.angle_beta   90.00
_cell.angle_gamma   90.00
#
_symmetry.space_group_name_H-M   'P 1'
#
loop_
_entity.id
_entity.type
_entity.pdbx_description
1 polymer ?
#
loop_
_entity_poly.entity_id
_entity_poly.type
_entity_poly.pdbx_seq_one_letter_code
_entity_poly.pdbx_strand_id
1 'polypeptide(L)' 'VYMAQLRRKLEADPSHPRHFVTEPGMGYRFERD' A
#
# COMPACT_ATOMS: atom_id res chain seq x y z
N VAL A 1 3.72 8.60 6.97
CA VAL A 1 4.14 9.53 5.89
C VAL A 1 4.72 8.79 4.68
N TYR A 2 5.76 7.96 4.83
CA TYR A 2 6.43 7.29 3.70
C TYR A 2 5.49 6.40 2.85
N MET A 3 4.70 5.52 3.48
CA MET A 3 3.75 4.68 2.72
C MET A 3 2.63 5.46 2.04
N ALA A 4 2.23 6.60 2.60
CA ALA A 4 1.25 7.46 1.93
C ALA A 4 1.82 8.05 0.63
N GLN A 5 3.12 8.35 0.58
CA GLN A 5 3.78 8.85 -0.63
C GLN A 5 3.97 7.76 -1.68
N LEU A 6 4.29 6.53 -1.28
CA LEU A 6 4.36 5.38 -2.18
C LEU A 6 2.99 5.05 -2.80
N ARG A 7 1.94 4.96 -1.96
CA ARG A 7 0.57 4.68 -2.45
C ARG A 7 0.09 5.75 -3.44
N ARG A 8 0.39 7.03 -3.20
CA ARG A 8 0.07 8.12 -4.15
C ARG A 8 0.73 7.98 -5.51
N LYS A 9 1.85 7.27 -5.61
CA LYS A 9 2.61 7.12 -6.86
C LYS A 9 2.27 5.83 -7.59
N LEU A 10 1.87 4.78 -6.86
CA LEU A 10 1.82 3.40 -7.38
C LEU A 10 0.45 2.74 -7.26
N GLU A 11 -0.47 3.28 -6.46
CA GLU A 11 -1.84 2.78 -6.39
C GLU A 11 -2.74 3.61 -7.31
N ALA A 12 -3.71 2.95 -7.95
CA ALA A 12 -4.74 3.64 -8.73
C ALA A 12 -5.62 4.52 -7.83
N ASP A 13 -5.96 4.02 -6.63
CA ASP A 13 -6.62 4.79 -5.57
C ASP A 13 -5.82 4.63 -4.26
N PRO A 14 -5.14 5.69 -3.79
CA PRO A 14 -4.34 5.64 -2.56
C PRO A 14 -5.15 5.36 -1.27
N SER A 15 -6.47 5.58 -1.29
CA SER A 15 -7.37 5.29 -0.17
C SER A 15 -7.83 3.82 -0.13
N HIS A 16 -7.74 3.11 -1.25
CA HIS A 16 -8.04 1.69 -1.40
C HIS A 16 -6.83 0.94 -2.02
N PRO A 17 -5.71 0.82 -1.28
CA PRO A 17 -4.47 0.24 -1.80
C PRO A 17 -4.62 -1.25 -2.09
N ARG A 18 -4.16 -1.68 -3.27
CA ARG A 18 -4.16 -3.10 -3.68
C ARG A 18 -2.77 -3.72 -3.64
N HIS A 19 -1.73 -2.93 -3.95
CA HIS A 19 -0.37 -3.46 -4.03
C HIS A 19 0.35 -3.39 -2.69
N PHE A 20 0.14 -2.34 -1.89
CA PHE A 20 0.79 -2.16 -0.60
C PHE A 20 -0.22 -2.28 0.55
N VAL A 21 -0.53 -3.52 0.92
CA VAL A 21 -1.53 -3.85 1.94
C VAL A 21 -0.92 -3.76 3.34
N THR A 22 -1.63 -3.13 4.27
CA THR A 22 -1.21 -3.12 5.68
C THR A 22 -1.62 -4.44 6.32
N GLU A 23 -0.65 -5.17 6.85
CA GLU A 23 -0.85 -6.45 7.53
C GLU A 23 -0.57 -6.28 9.03
N PRO A 24 -1.61 -6.30 9.90
CA PRO A 24 -1.44 -6.07 11.32
C PRO A 24 -0.42 -7.02 11.96
N GLY A 25 0.54 -6.45 12.70
CA GLY A 25 1.59 -7.22 13.38
C GLY A 25 2.72 -7.73 12.47
N MET A 26 2.58 -7.66 11.14
CA MET A 26 3.62 -8.07 10.18
C MET A 26 4.19 -6.90 9.38
N GLY A 27 3.44 -5.81 9.24
CA GLY A 27 3.87 -4.60 8.55
C GLY A 27 3.12 -4.37 7.25
N TYR A 28 3.84 -4.38 6.13
CA TYR A 28 3.24 -4.20 4.80
C TYR A 28 3.54 -5.41 3.94
N ARG A 29 2.51 -5.88 3.23
CA ARG A 29 2.63 -6.92 2.23
C ARG A 29 2.53 -6.28 0.85
N PHE A 30 3.40 -6.74 -0.04
CA PHE A 30 3.29 -6.43 -1.45
C PHE A 30 2.46 -7.50 -2.15
N GLU A 31 1.39 -7.08 -2.82
CA GLU A 31 0.54 -7.96 -3.63
C GLU A 31 0.71 -7.61 -5.10
N ARG A 32 0.97 -8.65 -5.89
CA ARG A 32 1.03 -8.59 -7.35
C ARG A 32 -0.29 -9.09 -7.90
N ASP A 33 -1.27 -8.22 -7.92
CA ASP A 33 -2.39 -8.41 -8.85
C ASP A 33 -1.91 -8.28 -10.31
#